data_AF-A0A9N9HFS6-F1
#
_entry.id   AF-A0A9N9HFS6-F1
#
_cell.length_a   1.000
_cell.length_b   1.000
_cell.length_c   1.000
_cell.angle_alpha   90.00
_cell.angle_beta   90.00
_cell.angle_gamma   90.00
#
_symmetry.space_group_name_H-M   'P 1'
#
loop_
_entity.id
_entity.type
_entity.pdbx_description
1 polymer ?
#
loop_
_entity_poly.entity_id
_entity_poly.type
_entity_poly.pdbx_seq_one_letter_code
_entity_poly.pdbx_strand_id
1 'polypeptide(L)'
;MTRTRKEKDKAAQATSSTSRHDAAPPLRTELSSAMEDVRLSPPSPKRIWVKYGDGQPARIDFEGGEVYDLIKAIKKELSNKLGDVDVDEITLRRHGEEEEDLDPELAVDDSFKNSSKTPLLVT
;
A
#
# COMPACT_ATOMS: atom_id res chain seq x y z
N MET A 1 48.42 -28.89 -0.56
CA MET A 1 49.28 -29.47 -1.61
C MET A 1 48.50 -29.48 -2.92
N THR A 2 49.21 -29.12 -3.98
CA THR A 2 48.76 -28.75 -5.33
C THR A 2 48.60 -29.91 -6.30
N ARG A 3 47.75 -29.70 -7.34
CA ARG A 3 47.70 -30.35 -8.68
C ARG A 3 47.09 -31.77 -8.72
N THR A 4 46.25 -32.11 -9.71
CA THR A 4 46.70 -32.52 -11.06
C THR A 4 45.55 -32.62 -12.09
N ARG A 5 45.82 -32.17 -13.33
CA ARG A 5 45.03 -32.32 -14.58
C ARG A 5 45.07 -33.75 -15.16
N LYS A 6 44.01 -34.16 -15.87
CA LYS A 6 44.04 -35.08 -17.04
C LYS A 6 42.69 -34.93 -17.77
N GLU A 7 42.56 -34.35 -18.96
CA GLU A 7 42.92 -34.85 -20.31
C GLU A 7 42.34 -36.25 -20.62
N LYS A 8 41.81 -36.64 -21.79
CA LYS A 8 41.05 -36.08 -22.93
C LYS A 8 40.97 -37.26 -23.91
N ASP A 9 39.78 -37.79 -24.20
CA ASP A 9 39.53 -38.77 -25.28
C ASP A 9 38.20 -38.35 -25.94
N LYS A 10 38.07 -37.92 -27.20
CA LYS A 10 38.52 -38.34 -28.56
C LYS A 10 37.60 -39.39 -29.22
N ALA A 11 37.02 -38.94 -30.36
CA ALA A 11 36.37 -39.66 -31.47
C ALA A 11 34.96 -40.22 -31.20
N ALA A 12 33.98 -40.21 -32.12
CA ALA A 12 34.03 -40.15 -33.58
C ALA A 12 32.78 -39.51 -34.20
N GLN A 13 32.94 -39.06 -35.45
CA GLN A 13 31.93 -38.49 -36.36
C GLN A 13 30.85 -39.49 -36.78
N ALA A 14 29.66 -38.96 -37.09
CA ALA A 14 28.91 -39.36 -38.28
C ALA A 14 28.10 -38.16 -38.79
N THR A 15 28.58 -37.56 -39.87
CA THR A 15 27.83 -36.62 -40.70
C THR A 15 26.94 -37.41 -41.65
N SER A 16 25.68 -37.03 -41.78
CA SER A 16 24.88 -37.34 -42.97
C SER A 16 23.97 -36.16 -43.25
N SER A 17 24.30 -35.45 -44.31
CA SER A 17 23.53 -34.38 -44.91
C SER A 17 22.33 -34.98 -45.64
N THR A 18 21.15 -34.39 -45.55
CA THR A 18 20.12 -34.48 -46.59
C THR A 18 19.39 -33.15 -46.68
N SER A 19 19.12 -32.81 -47.93
CA SER A 19 18.96 -31.49 -48.52
C SER A 19 17.50 -31.03 -48.53
N ARG A 20 17.33 -29.72 -48.29
CA ARG A 20 16.34 -28.74 -48.81
C ARG A 20 14.87 -29.20 -48.94
N HIS A 21 13.96 -28.45 -48.34
CA HIS A 21 13.09 -27.49 -49.05
C HIS A 21 12.23 -26.71 -48.04
N ASP A 22 11.90 -25.48 -48.42
CA ASP A 22 10.72 -24.72 -48.00
C ASP A 22 10.80 -23.74 -46.79
N ALA A 23 10.76 -22.46 -47.19
CA ALA A 23 9.92 -21.37 -46.69
C ALA A 23 10.09 -20.76 -45.28
N ALA A 24 10.32 -19.44 -45.33
CA ALA A 24 9.97 -18.36 -44.39
C ALA A 24 10.87 -18.08 -43.14
N PRO A 25 11.33 -16.83 -42.94
CA PRO A 25 11.92 -16.36 -41.68
C PRO A 25 10.83 -16.03 -40.64
N PRO A 26 11.20 -15.82 -39.36
CA PRO A 26 10.46 -16.34 -38.21
C PRO A 26 9.37 -15.40 -37.71
N LEU A 27 8.22 -15.95 -37.34
CA LEU A 27 7.27 -15.27 -36.45
C LEU A 27 7.47 -15.82 -35.04
N ARG A 28 8.44 -15.24 -34.30
CA ARG A 28 8.36 -15.27 -32.85
C ARG A 28 7.15 -14.41 -32.51
N THR A 29 6.02 -15.06 -32.27
CA THR A 29 4.86 -14.44 -31.65
C THR A 29 5.26 -14.14 -30.21
N GLU A 30 5.89 -12.97 -30.02
CA GLU A 30 5.94 -12.27 -28.76
C GLU A 30 4.49 -11.92 -28.41
N LEU A 31 3.75 -12.87 -27.84
CA LEU A 31 2.59 -12.52 -27.02
C LEU A 31 3.17 -11.86 -25.78
N SER A 32 3.43 -10.57 -25.94
CA SER A 32 3.62 -9.61 -24.87
C SER A 32 2.47 -9.79 -23.88
N SER A 33 2.74 -10.56 -22.84
CA SER A 33 1.98 -10.58 -21.61
C SER A 33 2.16 -9.21 -20.95
N ALA A 34 1.52 -8.20 -21.52
CA ALA A 34 1.34 -6.90 -20.90
C ALA A 34 0.26 -7.07 -19.82
N MET A 35 0.63 -7.75 -18.74
CA MET A 35 0.09 -7.38 -17.45
C MET A 35 0.67 -6.00 -17.17
N GLU A 36 -0.14 -4.97 -17.38
CA GLU A 36 0.13 -3.66 -16.84
C GLU A 36 0.32 -3.88 -15.33
N ASP A 37 1.59 -3.89 -14.91
CA ASP A 37 2.02 -3.81 -13.53
C ASP A 37 1.48 -2.47 -13.03
N VAL A 38 0.22 -2.47 -12.59
CA VAL A 38 -0.35 -1.37 -11.83
C VAL A 38 0.47 -1.35 -10.56
N ARG A 39 1.58 -0.62 -10.62
CA ARG A 39 2.34 -0.20 -9.45
C ARG A 39 1.44 0.73 -8.67
N LEU A 40 0.46 0.13 -7.97
CA LEU A 40 -0.17 0.74 -6.82
C LEU A 40 1.00 1.06 -5.91
N SER A 41 1.43 2.32 -5.95
CA SER A 41 2.39 2.80 -4.98
C SER A 41 1.81 2.45 -3.62
N PRO A 42 2.60 1.82 -2.73
CA PRO A 42 2.07 1.41 -1.43
C PRO A 42 1.36 2.61 -0.79
N PRO A 43 0.17 2.42 -0.21
CA PRO A 43 -0.59 3.52 0.36
C PRO A 43 0.31 4.26 1.35
N SER A 44 0.62 5.52 1.04
CA SER A 44 1.41 6.34 1.93
C SER A 44 0.55 6.65 3.17
N PRO A 45 1.10 6.52 4.39
CA PRO A 45 0.34 6.83 5.60
C PRO A 45 -0.15 8.27 5.54
N LYS A 46 -1.45 8.45 5.75
CA LYS A 46 -2.15 9.73 5.79
C LYS A 46 -1.92 10.39 7.13
N ARG A 47 -1.72 11.70 7.09
CA ARG A 47 -1.52 12.51 8.29
C ARG A 47 -2.85 13.17 8.62
N ILE A 48 -3.52 12.65 9.65
CA ILE A 48 -4.78 13.21 10.14
C ILE A 48 -4.50 14.04 11.39
N TRP A 49 -5.12 15.20 11.46
CA TRP A 49 -5.09 16.12 12.59
C TRP A 49 -6.38 16.00 13.36
N VAL A 50 -6.27 15.77 14.66
CA VAL A 50 -7.40 15.59 15.56
C VAL A 50 -7.25 16.47 16.78
N LYS A 51 -8.34 16.97 17.34
CA LYS A 51 -8.36 17.79 18.55
C LYS A 51 -9.34 17.18 19.53
N TYR A 52 -8.86 16.90 20.74
CA TYR A 52 -9.67 16.41 21.86
C TYR A 52 -9.74 17.49 22.95
N GLY A 53 -10.96 17.86 23.34
CA GLY A 53 -11.23 18.97 24.26
C GLY A 53 -10.58 20.29 23.83
N ASP A 54 -10.17 21.11 24.79
CA ASP A 54 -9.47 22.38 24.56
C ASP A 54 -7.97 22.23 24.24
N GLY A 55 -7.50 21.00 24.03
CA GLY A 55 -6.11 20.71 23.73
C GLY A 55 -5.64 21.25 22.37
N GLN A 56 -4.32 21.21 22.16
CA GLN A 56 -3.77 21.43 20.81
C GLN A 56 -4.08 20.25 19.89
N PRO A 57 -4.27 20.50 18.58
CA PRO A 57 -4.41 19.43 17.60
C PRO A 57 -3.20 18.49 17.60
N ALA A 58 -3.46 17.19 17.71
CA ALA A 58 -2.49 16.13 17.59
C ALA A 58 -2.49 15.59 16.16
N ARG A 59 -1.32 15.15 15.69
CA ARG A 59 -1.18 14.48 14.41
C ARG A 59 -1.17 12.97 14.63
N ILE A 60 -2.00 12.27 13.87
CA ILE A 60 -2.15 10.83 13.82
C ILE A 60 -1.65 10.36 12.45
N ASP A 61 -0.74 9.39 12.44
CA ASP A 61 -0.38 8.69 11.21
C ASP A 61 -1.37 7.53 11.01
N PHE A 62 -2.11 7.55 9.91
CA PHE A 62 -3.23 6.65 9.62
C PHE A 62 -3.02 5.98 8.27
N GLU A 63 -3.12 4.65 8.20
CA GLU A 63 -2.81 3.89 6.98
C GLU A 63 -3.90 3.95 5.90
N GLY A 64 -5.03 4.61 6.20
CA GLY A 64 -6.23 4.60 5.36
C GLY A 64 -7.24 3.57 5.85
N GLY A 65 -8.48 3.69 5.37
CA GLY A 65 -9.62 2.92 5.83
C GLY A 65 -10.84 3.79 5.99
N GLU A 66 -11.77 3.35 6.83
CA GLU A 66 -12.98 4.09 7.18
C GLU A 66 -12.80 4.89 8.48
N VAL A 67 -13.78 5.74 8.80
CA VAL A 67 -13.79 6.56 10.03
C VAL A 67 -13.67 5.68 11.27
N TYR A 68 -14.28 4.50 11.31
CA TYR A 68 -14.15 3.58 12.43
C TYR A 68 -12.70 3.13 12.69
N ASP A 69 -11.93 2.86 11.63
CA ASP A 69 -10.51 2.53 11.78
C ASP A 69 -9.69 3.73 12.25
N LEU A 70 -10.06 4.93 11.80
CA LEU A 70 -9.46 6.16 12.30
C LEU A 70 -9.76 6.38 13.80
N ILE A 71 -10.98 6.07 14.26
CA ILE A 71 -11.33 6.14 15.69
C ILE A 71 -10.43 5.20 16.51
N LYS A 72 -10.23 3.96 16.06
CA LYS A 72 -9.30 3.03 16.73
C LYS A 72 -7.87 3.56 16.79
N ALA A 73 -7.39 4.15 15.68
CA ALA A 73 -6.06 4.76 15.63
C ALA A 73 -5.93 5.94 16.61
N ILE A 74 -6.96 6.79 16.69
CA ILE A 74 -7.04 7.91 17.65
C ILE A 74 -7.06 7.39 19.08
N LYS A 75 -7.88 6.37 19.40
CA LYS A 75 -7.94 5.78 20.74
C LYS A 75 -6.58 5.26 21.20
N LYS A 76 -5.83 4.62 20.29
CA LYS A 76 -4.49 4.11 20.56
C LYS A 76 -3.51 5.25 20.85
N GLU A 77 -3.47 6.27 19.99
CA GLU A 77 -2.52 7.39 20.09
C GLU A 77 -2.84 8.33 21.25
N LEU A 78 -4.12 8.58 21.51
CA LEU A 78 -4.62 9.45 22.58
C LEU A 78 -5.06 8.65 23.81
N SER A 79 -4.57 7.43 24.00
CA SER A 79 -4.93 6.56 25.14
C SER A 79 -4.77 7.26 26.50
N ASN A 80 -3.73 8.08 26.67
CA ASN A 80 -3.52 8.87 27.90
C ASN A 80 -4.58 9.98 28.13
N LYS A 81 -5.26 10.44 27.07
CA LYS A 81 -6.28 11.50 27.14
C LYS A 81 -7.70 10.94 27.18
N LEU A 82 -7.94 9.87 26.43
CA LEU A 82 -9.23 9.20 26.34
C LEU A 82 -9.44 8.15 27.45
N GLY A 83 -8.39 7.79 28.20
CA GLY A 83 -8.50 6.92 29.37
C GLY A 83 -9.20 5.59 29.05
N ASP A 84 -10.32 5.33 29.74
CA ASP A 84 -11.13 4.12 29.61
C ASP A 84 -12.32 4.25 28.63
N VAL A 85 -12.46 5.37 27.90
CA VAL A 85 -13.54 5.54 26.91
C VAL A 85 -13.46 4.46 25.82
N ASP A 86 -14.56 3.77 25.56
CA ASP A 86 -14.59 2.71 24.55
C ASP A 86 -14.57 3.29 23.13
N VAL A 87 -14.09 2.51 22.16
CA VAL A 87 -14.01 2.94 20.74
C VAL A 87 -15.39 3.35 20.22
N ASP A 88 -16.44 2.63 20.62
CA ASP A 88 -17.80 2.86 20.14
C ASP A 88 -18.48 4.08 20.80
N GLU A 89 -17.85 4.66 21.83
CA GLU A 89 -18.30 5.89 22.49
C GLU A 89 -17.66 7.15 21.90
N ILE A 90 -16.60 6.99 21.09
CA ILE A 90 -15.89 8.11 20.47
C ILE A 90 -16.61 8.50 19.18
N THR A 91 -16.94 9.78 19.05
CA THR A 91 -17.42 10.34 17.79
C THR A 91 -16.43 11.32 17.19
N LEU A 92 -16.38 11.39 15.86
CA LEU A 92 -15.55 12.33 15.12
C LEU A 92 -16.42 13.35 14.41
N ARG A 93 -16.07 14.62 14.52
CA ARG A 93 -16.75 15.72 13.82
C ARG A 93 -15.78 16.53 13.00
N ARG A 94 -16.25 17.16 11.94
CA ARG A 94 -15.44 18.13 11.18
C ARG A 94 -15.45 19.47 11.88
N HIS A 95 -14.30 20.14 11.90
CA HIS A 95 -14.20 21.49 12.43
C HIS A 95 -15.10 22.46 11.64
N GLY A 96 -16.07 23.08 12.31
CA GLY A 96 -17.08 23.94 11.71
C GLY A 96 -18.38 23.23 11.33
N GLU A 97 -18.44 21.90 11.45
CA GLU A 97 -19.62 21.05 11.27
C GLU A 97 -19.85 20.28 12.59
N GLU A 98 -19.94 21.01 13.70
CA GLU A 98 -19.98 20.44 15.06
C GLU A 98 -21.31 19.74 15.39
N GLU A 99 -22.31 19.84 14.51
CA GLU A 99 -23.63 19.24 14.67
C GLU A 99 -23.73 17.86 14.00
N GLU A 100 -22.77 17.50 13.12
CA GLU A 100 -22.80 16.27 12.35
C GLU A 100 -21.62 15.36 12.72
N ASP A 101 -21.96 14.22 13.31
CA ASP A 101 -21.00 13.13 13.51
C ASP A 101 -20.66 12.49 12.16
N LEU A 102 -19.38 12.21 11.94
CA LEU A 102 -18.92 11.48 10.77
C LEU A 102 -19.41 10.03 10.84
N ASP A 103 -19.98 9.58 9.73
CA ASP A 103 -20.38 8.19 9.56
C ASP A 103 -19.17 7.26 9.74
N PRO A 104 -19.23 6.25 10.64
CA PRO A 104 -18.16 5.29 10.85
C PRO A 104 -17.72 4.54 9.58
N GLU A 105 -18.61 4.34 8.61
CA GLU A 105 -18.36 3.67 7.33
C GLU A 105 -17.81 4.63 6.25
N LEU A 106 -17.70 5.93 6.56
CA LEU A 106 -17.17 6.91 5.61
C LEU A 106 -15.69 6.63 5.33
N ALA A 107 -15.34 6.50 4.05
CA ALA A 107 -13.97 6.33 3.61
C ALA A 107 -13.12 7.58 3.91
N VAL A 108 -11.95 7.36 4.54
CA VAL A 108 -10.93 8.39 4.78
C VAL A 108 -9.91 8.31 3.65
N ASP A 109 -10.31 8.82 2.50
CA ASP A 109 -9.50 8.85 1.28
C ASP A 109 -8.74 10.19 1.09
N ASP A 110 -8.13 10.42 -0.08
CA ASP A 110 -7.34 11.64 -0.34
C ASP A 110 -8.21 12.90 -0.50
N SER A 111 -9.51 12.72 -0.72
CA SER A 111 -10.51 13.78 -0.71
C SER A 111 -10.93 14.19 0.70
N PHE A 112 -10.56 13.39 1.72
CA PHE A 112 -10.84 13.68 3.12
C PHE A 112 -10.06 14.91 3.59
N LYS A 113 -10.71 16.08 3.52
CA LYS A 113 -10.10 17.36 3.87
C LYS A 113 -9.82 17.43 5.37
N ASN A 114 -8.54 17.49 5.73
CA ASN A 114 -8.11 17.60 7.11
C ASN A 114 -6.78 18.38 7.21
N SER A 115 -6.64 19.22 8.24
CA SER A 115 -5.40 19.98 8.49
C SER A 115 -5.28 20.38 9.96
N SER A 116 -4.12 20.87 10.39
CA SER A 116 -3.94 21.39 11.76
C SER A 116 -4.80 22.62 12.08
N LYS A 117 -5.24 23.37 11.05
CA LYS A 117 -6.13 24.54 11.21
C LYS A 117 -7.61 24.14 11.31
N THR A 118 -7.95 22.98 10.74
CA THR A 118 -9.30 22.43 10.69
C THR A 118 -9.22 20.94 11.07
N PRO A 119 -8.84 20.63 12.32
CA PRO A 119 -8.68 19.26 12.78
C PRO A 119 -10.05 18.58 12.89
N LEU A 120 -10.07 17.25 12.93
CA LEU A 120 -11.27 16.55 13.39
C LEU A 120 -11.42 16.77 14.89
N LEU A 121 -12.64 17.01 15.33
CA LEU A 121 -12.97 17.09 16.74
C LEU A 121 -13.28 15.68 17.24
N VAL A 122 -12.66 15.31 18.35
CA VAL A 122 -12.89 14.04 19.05
C VAL A 122 -13.73 14.36 20.27
N THR A 123 -14.89 13.72 20.38
CA THR A 123 -15.82 13.87 21.50
C THR A 123 -16.13 12.54 22.14
#